data_AF-A0AAJ2DC92-F1
#
_entry.id   AF-A0AAJ2DC92-F1
#
_cell.length_a   1.000
_cell.length_b   1.000
_cell.length_c   1.000
_cell.angle_alpha   90.00
_cell.angle_beta   90.00
_cell.angle_gamma   90.00
#
_symmetry.space_group_name_H-M   'P 1'
#
loop_
_entity.id
_entity.type
_entity.pdbx_description
1 polymer ?
#
loop_
_entity_poly.entity_id
_entity_poly.type
_entity_poly.pdbx_seq_one_letter_code
_entity_poly.pdbx_strand_id
1 'polypeptide(L)'
;MKPSIKQLRLQCRLDDDDDSDDELLTLYASAARRKAENFTNRTLYDESVPEGQSEGLLVSDDVMLAIMLAVGHWYENREDTADIQKISIPLGFKALLEPYRFIPL
;
A
#
# COMPACT_ATOMS: atom_id res chain seq x y z
N MET A 1 -7.84 -7.78 -2.73
CA MET A 1 -8.79 -6.82 -2.19
C MET A 1 -8.05 -5.51 -1.91
N LYS A 2 -8.57 -4.34 -2.29
CA LYS A 2 -8.04 -3.05 -1.80
C LYS A 2 -8.57 -2.76 -0.40
N PRO A 3 -7.82 -2.06 0.49
CA PRO A 3 -8.36 -1.62 1.77
C PRO A 3 -9.65 -0.80 1.55
N SER A 4 -10.65 -1.04 2.38
CA SER A 4 -11.87 -0.23 2.41
C SER A 4 -11.58 1.17 2.96
N ILE A 5 -12.43 2.14 2.62
CA ILE A 5 -12.24 3.52 3.09
C ILE A 5 -12.23 3.62 4.62
N LYS A 6 -13.09 2.85 5.29
CA LYS A 6 -13.13 2.76 6.76
C LYS A 6 -11.81 2.27 7.37
N GLN A 7 -11.17 1.29 6.73
CA GLN A 7 -9.86 0.81 7.18
C GLN A 7 -8.78 1.88 6.99
N LEU A 8 -8.85 2.66 5.91
CA LEU A 8 -7.91 3.76 5.66
C LEU A 8 -8.09 4.92 6.64
N ARG A 9 -9.34 5.28 6.97
CA ARG A 9 -9.65 6.27 8.02
C ARG A 9 -9.10 5.82 9.36
N LEU A 10 -9.38 4.57 9.77
CA LEU A 10 -8.86 4.01 11.02
C LEU A 10 -7.33 4.01 11.06
N GLN A 11 -6.68 3.66 9.94
CA GLN A 11 -5.22 3.68 9.81
C GLN A 11 -4.64 5.09 10.02
N CYS A 12 -5.36 6.12 9.57
CA CYS A 12 -4.99 7.53 9.69
C CYS A 12 -5.59 8.21 10.93
N ARG A 13 -6.22 7.44 11.82
CA ARG A 13 -6.86 7.91 13.07
C ARG A 13 -7.94 8.99 12.83
N LEU A 14 -8.67 8.87 11.73
CA LEU A 14 -9.86 9.67 11.44
C LEU A 14 -11.10 9.00 12.02
N ASP A 15 -12.10 9.81 12.38
CA ASP A 15 -13.40 9.34 12.86
C ASP A 15 -14.18 8.64 11.72
N ASP A 16 -15.08 7.70 12.06
CA ASP A 16 -15.78 6.88 11.05
C ASP A 16 -16.79 7.69 10.22
N ASP A 17 -17.20 8.87 10.68
CA ASP A 17 -18.09 9.81 9.99
C ASP A 17 -17.35 11.00 9.34
N ASP A 18 -16.03 11.09 9.46
CA ASP A 18 -15.21 12.09 8.76
C ASP A 18 -14.83 11.59 7.36
N ASP A 19 -15.51 12.12 6.34
CA ASP A 19 -15.30 11.79 4.93
C ASP A 19 -14.47 12.85 4.17
N SER A 20 -13.98 13.87 4.87
CA SER A 20 -13.30 15.03 4.25
C SER A 20 -12.06 14.65 3.45
N ASP A 21 -11.35 13.62 3.88
CA ASP A 21 -10.09 13.16 3.28
C ASP A 21 -10.25 11.84 2.48
N ASP A 22 -11.48 11.37 2.22
CA ASP A 22 -11.72 10.10 1.54
C ASP A 22 -11.08 9.99 0.15
N GLU A 23 -11.18 11.06 -0.63
CA GLU A 23 -10.59 11.13 -1.96
C GLU A 23 -9.06 11.05 -1.89
N LEU A 24 -8.48 11.72 -0.88
CA LEU A 24 -7.04 11.71 -0.62
C LEU A 24 -6.55 10.32 -0.18
N LEU A 25 -7.27 9.68 0.74
CA LEU A 25 -6.97 8.32 1.19
C LEU A 25 -7.06 7.31 0.04
N THR A 26 -8.06 7.45 -0.84
CA THR A 26 -8.22 6.61 -2.02
C THR A 26 -7.07 6.79 -3.01
N LEU A 27 -6.62 8.03 -3.20
CA LEU A 27 -5.44 8.35 -4.01
C LEU A 27 -4.18 7.69 -3.44
N TYR A 28 -3.93 7.83 -2.14
CA TYR A 28 -2.79 7.22 -1.48
C TYR A 28 -2.83 5.70 -1.54
N ALA A 29 -3.98 5.07 -1.31
CA ALA A 29 -4.13 3.61 -1.42
C ALA A 29 -3.80 3.11 -2.84
N SER A 30 -4.22 3.86 -3.87
CA SER A 30 -3.93 3.53 -5.27
C SER A 30 -2.43 3.67 -5.57
N ALA A 31 -1.78 4.73 -5.08
CA ALA A 31 -0.34 4.92 -5.22
C ALA A 31 0.46 3.84 -4.45
N ALA A 32 0.00 3.46 -3.26
CA ALA A 32 0.61 2.43 -2.43
C ALA A 32 0.52 1.05 -3.08
N ARG A 33 -0.63 0.71 -3.67
CA ARG A 33 -0.80 -0.52 -4.46
C ARG A 33 0.19 -0.57 -5.62
N ARG A 34 0.26 0.50 -6.43
CA ARG A 34 1.20 0.56 -7.56
C ARG A 34 2.66 0.46 -7.10
N LYS A 35 2.97 1.02 -5.94
CA LYS A 35 4.30 0.90 -5.35
C LYS A 35 4.61 -0.52 -4.90
N ALA A 36 3.62 -1.24 -4.37
CA ALA A 36 3.75 -2.65 -4.02
C ALA A 36 4.00 -3.48 -5.27
N GLU A 37 3.22 -3.29 -6.34
CA GLU A 37 3.41 -3.96 -7.64
C GLU A 37 4.81 -3.75 -8.21
N ASN A 38 5.30 -2.50 -8.20
CA ASN A 38 6.66 -2.18 -8.65
C ASN A 38 7.75 -2.82 -7.78
N PHE A 39 7.51 -2.90 -6.46
CA PHE A 39 8.49 -3.46 -5.53
C PHE A 39 8.57 -4.98 -5.65
N THR A 40 7.42 -5.65 -5.73
CA THR A 40 7.31 -7.10 -5.91
C THR A 40 7.62 -7.51 -7.35
N ASN A 41 7.56 -6.59 -8.31
CA ASN A 41 7.60 -6.89 -9.75
C ASN A 41 6.53 -7.91 -10.15
N ARG A 42 5.30 -7.70 -9.62
CA ARG A 42 4.14 -8.59 -9.78
C ARG A 42 2.87 -7.78 -9.88
N THR A 43 1.91 -8.22 -10.69
CA THR A 43 0.59 -7.58 -10.82
C THR A 43 -0.31 -8.03 -9.66
N LEU A 44 -0.93 -7.08 -8.95
CA LEU A 44 -1.80 -7.40 -7.82
C LEU A 44 -3.24 -7.65 -8.28
N TYR A 45 -3.83 -8.74 -7.78
CA TYR A 45 -5.21 -9.15 -8.07
C TYR A 45 -6.06 -9.19 -6.81
N ASP A 46 -7.34 -8.84 -6.95
CA ASP A 46 -8.21 -8.66 -5.80
C ASP A 46 -8.93 -9.92 -5.34
N GLU A 47 -9.35 -10.78 -6.26
CA GLU A 47 -10.18 -11.95 -6.00
C GLU A 47 -9.46 -13.25 -6.36
N SER A 48 -8.87 -13.31 -7.56
CA SER A 48 -8.13 -14.46 -8.05
C SER A 48 -7.07 -14.04 -9.07
N VAL A 49 -6.02 -14.84 -9.19
CA VAL A 49 -5.01 -14.69 -10.25
C VAL A 49 -5.49 -15.48 -11.47
N PRO A 50 -5.70 -14.86 -12.63
CA PRO A 50 -6.12 -15.56 -13.85
C PRO A 50 -5.12 -16.63 -14.29
N GLU A 51 -5.62 -17.69 -14.95
CA GLU A 51 -4.74 -18.68 -15.58
C GLU A 51 -3.81 -18.03 -16.61
N GLY A 52 -2.55 -18.46 -16.64
CA GLY A 52 -1.51 -17.89 -17.53
C GLY A 52 -0.79 -16.64 -16.98
N GLN A 53 -1.21 -16.10 -15.83
CA GLN A 53 -0.51 -14.99 -15.16
C GLN A 53 0.51 -15.52 -14.14
N SER A 54 1.68 -15.98 -14.61
CA SER A 54 2.76 -16.48 -13.73
C SER A 54 3.30 -15.43 -12.74
N GLU A 55 3.20 -14.15 -13.09
CA GLU A 55 3.62 -13.01 -12.27
C GLU A 55 2.47 -12.42 -11.44
N GLY A 56 1.28 -13.01 -11.47
CA GLY A 56 0.13 -12.53 -10.70
C GLY A 56 0.26 -12.84 -9.21
N LEU A 57 -0.07 -11.86 -8.37
CA LEU A 57 -0.08 -11.96 -6.91
C LEU A 57 -1.45 -11.60 -6.38
N LEU A 58 -2.08 -12.50 -5.63
CA LEU A 58 -3.32 -12.18 -4.90
C LEU A 58 -2.98 -11.24 -3.74
N VAL A 59 -3.81 -10.21 -3.54
CA VAL A 59 -3.66 -9.32 -2.37
C VAL A 59 -4.15 -10.06 -1.12
N SER A 60 -3.21 -10.65 -0.38
CA SER A 60 -3.38 -11.20 0.96
C SER A 60 -3.35 -10.12 2.04
N ASP A 61 -3.67 -10.49 3.28
CA ASP A 61 -3.78 -9.56 4.42
C ASP A 61 -2.48 -8.78 4.70
N ASP A 62 -1.32 -9.39 4.50
CA ASP A 62 -0.01 -8.76 4.66
C ASP A 62 0.32 -7.76 3.53
N VAL A 63 -0.04 -8.08 2.27
CA VAL A 63 0.03 -7.13 1.15
C VAL A 63 -0.92 -5.95 1.41
N MET A 64 -2.12 -6.23 1.91
CA MET A 64 -3.10 -5.20 2.29
C MET A 64 -2.56 -4.31 3.43
N LEU A 65 -1.96 -4.91 4.47
CA LEU A 65 -1.34 -4.17 5.56
C LEU A 65 -0.15 -3.32 5.07
N ALA A 66 0.67 -3.83 4.15
CA ALA A 66 1.74 -3.05 3.54
C ALA A 66 1.18 -1.79 2.86
N ILE A 67 0.13 -1.92 2.05
CA ILE A 67 -0.55 -0.79 1.42
C ILE A 67 -1.01 0.23 2.47
N MET A 68 -1.66 -0.23 3.55
CA MET A 68 -2.13 0.65 4.63
C MET A 68 -1.00 1.39 5.36
N LEU A 69 0.14 0.72 5.59
CA LEU A 69 1.33 1.35 6.18
C LEU A 69 1.86 2.50 5.31
N ALA A 70 1.87 2.33 3.99
CA ALA A 70 2.26 3.39 3.07
C ALA A 70 1.27 4.57 3.09
N VAL A 71 -0.04 4.29 3.12
CA VAL A 71 -1.08 5.33 3.24
C VAL A 71 -0.90 6.15 4.51
N GLY A 72 -0.83 5.51 5.67
CA GLY A 72 -0.67 6.21 6.94
C GLY A 72 0.61 7.05 6.98
N HIS A 73 1.70 6.55 6.38
CA HIS A 73 2.94 7.31 6.28
C HIS A 73 2.80 8.59 5.44
N TRP A 74 2.20 8.50 4.25
CA TRP A 74 2.01 9.67 3.39
C TRP A 74 0.98 10.66 3.92
N TYR A 75 -0.01 10.18 4.65
CA TYR A 75 -0.99 11.03 5.32
C TYR A 75 -0.33 11.94 6.36
N GLU A 76 0.55 11.39 7.19
CA GLU A 76 1.32 12.11 8.22
C GLU A 76 2.45 12.95 7.63
N ASN A 77 3.03 12.53 6.49
CA ASN A 77 4.22 13.14 5.89
C ASN A 77 3.92 13.60 4.45
N ARG A 78 3.33 14.78 4.31
CA ARG A 78 2.82 15.32 3.02
C ARG A 78 3.90 15.95 2.14
N GLU A 79 5.07 16.23 2.68
CA GLU A 79 6.21 16.84 1.98
C GLU A 79 7.51 16.12 2.35
N ASP A 80 8.46 16.08 1.41
CA ASP A 80 9.83 15.68 1.69
C ASP A 80 10.46 16.78 2.57
N THR A 81 10.42 16.61 3.89
CA THR A 81 11.09 17.53 4.81
C THR A 81 12.60 17.36 4.66
N ALA A 82 13.29 18.44 4.26
CA ALA A 82 14.68 18.40 3.83
C ALA A 82 15.72 18.24 4.96
N ASP A 83 15.32 17.96 6.20
CA ASP A 83 16.25 17.89 7.33
C ASP A 83 16.29 16.50 8.01
N ILE A 84 17.44 15.85 7.81
CA ILE A 84 18.12 14.90 8.68
C ILE A 84 17.56 13.46 8.76
N GLN A 85 16.29 13.20 8.47
CA GLN A 85 15.80 11.82 8.30
C GLN A 85 14.83 11.73 7.13
N LYS A 86 15.34 11.32 5.96
CA LYS A 86 14.48 10.76 4.92
C LYS A 86 13.79 9.54 5.53
N ILE A 87 12.57 9.68 6.04
CA ILE A 87 11.74 8.55 6.40
C ILE A 87 11.33 7.94 5.07
N SER A 88 12.20 7.11 4.50
CA SER A 88 11.83 6.25 3.40
C SER A 88 10.63 5.43 3.86
N ILE A 89 9.72 5.12 2.92
CA ILE A 89 8.58 4.20 3.10
C ILE A 89 8.80 3.20 4.25
N PRO A 90 7.83 3.06 5.18
CA PRO A 90 8.01 2.31 6.43
C PRO A 90 8.71 0.97 6.22
N LEU A 91 9.65 0.62 7.12
CA LEU A 91 10.39 -0.65 7.04
C LEU A 91 9.43 -1.85 6.94
N GLY A 92 8.29 -1.79 7.64
CA GLY A 92 7.23 -2.80 7.57
C GLY A 92 6.65 -3.01 6.18
N PHE A 93 6.51 -1.96 5.34
CA PHE A 93 6.06 -2.11 3.96
C PHE A 93 6.98 -3.03 3.16
N LYS A 94 8.30 -2.78 3.23
CA LYS A 94 9.28 -3.59 2.52
C LYS A 94 9.36 -4.99 3.10
N ALA A 95 9.41 -5.11 4.43
CA ALA A 95 9.51 -6.39 5.12
C ALA A 95 8.36 -7.35 4.79
N LEU A 96 7.12 -6.83 4.70
CA LEU A 96 5.94 -7.62 4.31
C LEU A 96 5.98 -8.04 2.84
N LEU A 97 6.52 -7.20 1.96
CA LEU A 97 6.51 -7.46 0.52
C LEU A 97 7.75 -8.20 0.00
N GLU A 98 8.84 -8.24 0.76
CA GLU A 98 10.11 -8.88 0.35
C GLU A 98 9.94 -10.34 -0.10
N PRO A 99 9.17 -11.20 0.60
CA PRO A 99 8.98 -12.59 0.19
C PRO A 99 8.26 -12.75 -1.17
N TYR A 100 7.56 -11.71 -1.62
CA TYR A 100 6.78 -11.71 -2.86
C TYR A 100 7.54 -11.17 -4.06
N ARG A 101 8.81 -10.76 -3.90
CA ARG A 101 9.60 -10.19 -4.99
C ARG A 101 9.94 -11.23 -6.04
N PHE A 102 9.58 -10.93 -7.28
CA PHE A 102 9.95 -11.72 -8.45
C PHE A 102 11.16 -11.09 -9.15
N ILE A 103 12.29 -11.82 -9.14
CA ILE A 103 13.52 -11.41 -9.81
C ILE A 103 13.69 -12.35 -11.02
N PRO A 104 13.44 -11.88 -12.25
CA PRO A 104 13.68 -12.69 -13.44
C PRO A 104 15.18 -13.02 -13.54
N LEU A 105 15.49 -14.29 -13.79
CA LEU A 105 16.86 -14.81 -13.97
C LEU A 105 17.39 -14.52 -15.37
#